data_AF-A0A537SUT2-F1
#
_entry.id   AF-A0A537SUT2-F1
#
_cell.length_a   1.000
_cell.length_b   1.000
_cell.length_c   1.000
_cell.angle_alpha   90.00
_cell.angle_beta   90.00
_cell.angle_gamma   90.00
#
_symmetry.space_group_name_H-M   'P 1'
#
loop_
_entity.id
_entity.type
_entity.pdbx_description
1 polymer ?
#
loop_
_entity_poly.entity_id
_entity_poly.type
_entity_poly.pdbx_seq_one_letter_code
_entity_poly.pdbx_strand_id
1 'polypeptide(L)' 'MGSALLVQALKSAPGRTTLHVFEANQNARAFYERHGFCQRDHWMNMEAGAIDLLYVRE' A
#
# COMPACT_ATOMS: atom_id res chain seq x y z
N MET A 1 7.20 12.36 8.44
CA MET A 1 8.31 11.52 7.96
C MET A 1 7.89 10.50 6.91
N GLY A 2 6.84 9.69 7.13
CA GLY A 2 6.40 8.68 6.14
C GLY A 2 6.18 9.20 4.71
N SER A 3 5.50 10.34 4.55
CA SER A 3 5.27 10.94 3.22
C SER A 3 6.56 11.28 2.48
N ALA A 4 7.59 11.79 3.17
CA ALA A 4 8.84 12.18 2.54
C ALA A 4 9.62 10.96 2.03
N LEU A 5 9.64 9.88 2.82
CA LEU A 5 10.26 8.61 2.42
C LEU A 5 9.52 7.98 1.23
N LEU A 6 8.18 7.95 1.25
CA LEU A 6 7.38 7.41 0.16
C LEU A 6 7.60 8.21 -1.13
N VAL A 7 7.57 9.55 -1.06
CA VAL A 7 7.86 10.42 -2.21
C VAL A 7 9.25 10.15 -2.78
N GLN A 8 10.25 9.97 -1.93
CA GLN A 8 11.61 9.66 -2.38
C GLN A 8 11.69 8.27 -3.04
N ALA A 9 11.03 7.25 -2.48
CA ALA A 9 10.98 5.91 -3.06
C ALA A 9 10.32 5.92 -4.45
N LEU A 10 9.21 6.64 -4.59
CA LEU A 10 8.49 6.76 -5.87
C LEU A 10 9.28 7.48 -6.96
N LYS A 11 10.17 8.43 -6.60
CA LYS A 11 11.08 9.06 -7.57
C LYS A 11 12.07 8.07 -8.18
N SER A 12 12.46 7.05 -7.41
CA SER A 12 13.43 6.03 -7.84
C SER A 12 12.78 4.86 -8.60
N ALA A 13 11.45 4.76 -8.59
CA ALA A 13 10.68 3.70 -9.25
C ALA A 13 9.67 4.31 -10.23
N PRO A 14 10.12 4.79 -11.41
CA PRO A 14 9.21 5.35 -12.40
C PRO A 14 8.32 4.24 -12.96
N GLY A 15 7.00 4.40 -12.76
CA GLY A 15 5.96 3.49 -13.27
C GLY A 15 5.14 2.84 -12.17
N ARG A 16 4.53 1.71 -12.51
CA ARG A 16 3.60 1.00 -11.63
C ARG A 16 4.28 0.55 -10.36
N THR A 17 3.80 1.05 -9.22
CA THR A 17 4.27 0.66 -7.88
C THR A 17 3.19 -0.12 -7.15
N THR A 18 3.57 -1.22 -6.49
CA THR A 18 2.66 -2.04 -5.69
C THR A 18 3.14 -2.17 -4.25
N LEU A 19 2.19 -2.31 -3.31
CA LEU A 19 2.49 -2.60 -1.90
C LEU A 19 1.39 -3.44 -1.29
N HIS A 20 1.73 -4.14 -0.20
CA HIS A 20 0.79 -4.94 0.58
C HIS A 20 0.48 -4.22 1.90
N VAL A 21 -0.78 -4.20 2.30
CA VAL A 21 -1.23 -3.63 3.56
C VAL A 21 -2.32 -4.49 4.17
N PHE A 22 -2.24 -4.77 5.47
CA PHE A 22 -3.33 -5.48 6.13
C PHE A 22 -4.62 -4.66 6.13
N GLU A 23 -5.74 -5.31 5.88
CA GLU A 23 -7.07 -4.69 5.83
C GLU A 23 -7.39 -3.95 7.13
N ALA A 24 -7.01 -4.53 8.27
CA ALA A 24 -7.21 -3.97 9.59
C ALA A 24 -6.44 -2.66 9.84
N ASN A 25 -5.38 -2.37 9.06
CA ASN A 25 -4.53 -1.19 9.26
C ASN A 25 -5.11 0.05 8.56
N GLN A 26 -6.20 0.58 9.11
CA GLN A 26 -6.92 1.73 8.56
C GLN A 26 -6.03 2.98 8.40
N ASN A 27 -5.09 3.20 9.32
CA ASN A 27 -4.16 4.33 9.27
C ASN A 27 -3.19 4.22 8.07
N ALA A 28 -2.64 3.04 7.82
CA ALA A 28 -1.76 2.81 6.69
C ALA A 28 -2.54 2.88 5.36
N ARG A 29 -3.75 2.32 5.31
CA ARG A 29 -4.64 2.40 4.14
C ARG A 29 -4.95 3.85 3.77
N ALA A 30 -5.43 4.64 4.72
CA ALA A 30 -5.69 6.07 4.52
C ALA A 30 -4.41 6.87 4.19
N PHE A 31 -3.25 6.44 4.66
CA PHE A 31 -1.97 7.03 4.26
C PHE A 31 -1.67 6.74 2.78
N TYR A 32 -1.71 5.49 2.34
CA TYR A 32 -1.39 5.12 0.95
C TYR A 32 -2.42 5.63 -0.06
N GLU A 33 -3.71 5.64 0.29
CA GLU A 33 -4.78 6.23 -0.53
C GLU A 33 -4.55 7.72 -0.80
N ARG A 34 -4.15 8.49 0.22
CA ARG A 34 -3.77 9.91 0.05
C ARG A 34 -2.55 10.11 -0.85
N HIS A 35 -1.73 9.09 -1.04
CA HIS A 35 -0.57 9.08 -1.94
C HIS A 35 -0.87 8.47 -3.30
N GLY A 36 -2.15 8.26 -3.65
CA GLY A 36 -2.58 7.83 -4.98
C GLY A 36 -2.52 6.32 -5.21
N PHE A 37 -2.36 5.53 -4.16
CA PHE A 37 -2.53 4.08 -4.27
C PHE A 37 -4.01 3.71 -4.18
N CYS A 38 -4.42 2.74 -4.98
CA CYS A 38 -5.76 2.17 -4.97
C CYS A 38 -5.69 0.67 -4.67
N GLN A 39 -6.60 0.17 -3.85
CA GLN A 39 -6.78 -1.27 -3.66
C GLN A 39 -7.15 -1.93 -5.00
N ARG A 40 -6.48 -3.03 -5.33
CA ARG A 40 -6.76 -3.85 -6.53
C ARG A 40 -7.15 -5.27 -6.20
N ASP A 41 -6.64 -5.83 -5.12
CA ASP A 41 -6.93 -7.21 -4.72
C ASP A 41 -6.85 -7.39 -3.20
N HIS A 42 -7.35 -8.52 -2.71
CA HIS A 42 -7.22 -8.94 -1.33
C HIS A 42 -7.23 -10.47 -1.18
N TRP A 43 -6.52 -10.99 -0.19
CA TRP A 43 -6.55 -12.41 0.15
C TRP A 43 -6.38 -12.62 1.65
N MET A 44 -6.90 -13.74 2.14
CA MET A 44 -6.63 -14.19 3.50
C MET A 44 -5.17 -14.66 3.59
N ASN A 45 -4.37 -14.00 4.42
CA ASN A 45 -3.05 -14.47 4.80
C ASN A 45 -3.19 -15.42 5.99
N MET A 46 -3.05 -16.72 5.73
CA MET A 46 -3.19 -17.77 6.76
C MET A 46 -2.10 -17.70 7.84
N GLU A 47 -0.90 -17.23 7.50
CA GLU A 47 0.21 -17.09 8.46
C GLU A 47 -0.04 -15.93 9.43
N ALA A 48 -0.54 -14.80 8.91
CA ALA A 48 -0.87 -13.64 9.73
C ALA A 48 -2.26 -13.72 10.39
N GLY A 49 -3.12 -14.64 9.95
CA GLY A 49 -4.52 -14.72 10.37
C GLY A 49 -5.32 -13.46 9.99
N ALA A 50 -4.93 -12.75 8.94
CA ALA A 50 -5.47 -11.44 8.57
C ALA A 50 -5.62 -11.32 7.05
N ILE A 51 -6.47 -10.38 6.60
CA ILE A 51 -6.62 -10.09 5.17
C ILE A 51 -5.50 -9.13 4.74
N ASP A 52 -4.73 -9.53 3.74
CA ASP A 52 -3.78 -8.68 3.02
C ASP A 52 -4.49 -8.00 1.84
N LEU A 53 -4.20 -6.72 1.62
CA LEU A 53 -4.67 -5.94 0.48
C LEU A 53 -3.50 -5.61 -0.44
N LEU A 54 -3.67 -5.80 -1.74
CA LEU A 54 -2.76 -5.31 -2.77
C LEU A 54 -3.17 -3.90 -3.19
N TYR A 55 -2.28 -2.94 -2.98
CA TYR A 55 -2.44 -1.55 -3.41
C TYR A 55 -1.54 -1.28 -4.61
N VAL A 56 -2.05 -0.54 -5.59
CA VAL A 56 -1.36 -0.20 -6.84
C VAL A 56 -1.45 1.29 -7.11
N ARG A 57 -0.34 1.89 -7.53
CA ARG A 57 -0.27 3.24 -8.09
C ARG A 57 0.30 3.17 -9.50
N GLU A 58 -0.39 3.79 -10.45
CA GLU A 58 -0.03 3.88 -11.88
C GLU A 58 0.78 5.14 -12.20
#